data_AF-A0A938T260-F1
#
_entry.id   AF-A0A938T260-F1
#
_cell.length_a   1.000
_cell.length_b   1.000
_cell.length_c   1.000
_cell.angle_alpha   90.00
_cell.angle_beta   90.00
_cell.angle_gamma   90.00
#
_symmetry.space_group_name_H-M   'P 1'
#
loop_
_entity.id
_entity.type
_entity.pdbx_description
1 polymer ?
#
loop_
_entity_poly.entity_id
_entity_poly.type
_entity_poly.pdbx_seq_one_letter_code
_entity_poly.pdbx_strand_id
1 'polypeptide(L)'
;MMNKAGWLCAAGLLFAGNLCAAVISNISELDDASVFHFSIMSDNKGNATENSHMQKCDSWIKSSGSAFVIGVGDHTVTTSSTSDPFLSFIKNDSFWKTKFYPGIADGENQSFGGSQANWGSGYKLFNYVDNFYGRSNVQFRPP
;
A
#
# COMPACT_ATOMS: atom_id res chain seq x y z
N MET A 1 -13.62 19.22 -18.69
CA MET A 1 -12.74 18.12 -19.15
C MET A 1 -11.90 17.68 -17.96
N MET A 2 -12.27 16.60 -17.28
CA MET A 2 -11.50 16.06 -16.16
C MET A 2 -10.67 14.88 -16.65
N ASN A 3 -9.35 15.01 -16.54
CA ASN A 3 -8.40 13.96 -16.90
C ASN A 3 -8.60 12.76 -15.98
N LYS A 4 -8.87 11.60 -16.58
CA LYS A 4 -8.87 10.31 -15.89
C LYS A 4 -7.40 9.95 -15.57
N ALA A 5 -6.97 10.18 -14.34
CA ALA A 5 -5.77 9.54 -13.83
C ALA A 5 -6.03 8.03 -13.77
N GLY A 6 -5.25 7.25 -14.50
CA GLY A 6 -5.31 5.80 -14.52
C GLY A 6 -4.53 5.24 -13.34
N TRP A 7 -5.15 4.35 -12.58
CA TRP A 7 -4.61 3.75 -11.36
C TRP A 7 -4.10 2.35 -11.67
N LEU A 8 -2.80 2.12 -11.50
CA LEU A 8 -2.16 0.82 -11.73
C LEU A 8 -1.91 0.15 -10.37
N CYS A 9 -2.63 -0.92 -10.06
CA CYS A 9 -2.19 -1.89 -9.05
C CYS A 9 -1.37 -2.95 -9.77
N ALA A 10 -0.15 -3.19 -9.31
CA ALA A 10 0.73 -4.22 -9.85
C ALA A 10 1.06 -5.23 -8.74
N ALA A 11 0.85 -6.52 -9.03
CA ALA A 11 1.34 -7.62 -8.21
C ALA A 11 2.74 -8.01 -8.72
N GLY A 12 3.72 -8.11 -7.82
CA GLY A 12 5.08 -8.53 -8.15
C GLY A 12 5.32 -10.00 -7.80
N LEU A 13 6.14 -10.69 -8.61
CA LEU A 13 6.38 -12.14 -8.51
C LEU A 13 7.87 -12.47 -8.48
N LEU A 14 8.28 -13.41 -7.63
CA LEU A 14 9.66 -13.93 -7.55
C LEU A 14 9.65 -15.46 -7.73
N PHE A 15 10.38 -15.97 -8.71
CA PHE A 15 10.53 -17.42 -8.95
C PHE A 15 11.87 -17.93 -8.41
N ALA A 16 11.85 -19.04 -7.67
CA ALA A 16 13.05 -19.78 -7.28
C ALA A 16 12.89 -21.26 -7.65
N GLY A 17 13.52 -21.69 -8.75
CA GLY A 17 13.62 -23.10 -9.13
C GLY A 17 13.67 -23.37 -10.63
N ASN A 18 14.31 -24.50 -11.01
CA ASN A 18 14.23 -25.07 -12.36
C ASN A 18 12.80 -25.60 -12.60
N LEU A 19 11.91 -24.72 -13.04
CA LEU A 19 10.60 -25.11 -13.55
C LEU A 19 10.83 -25.83 -14.89
N CYS A 20 10.57 -27.14 -14.92
CA CYS A 20 10.16 -27.81 -16.15
C CYS A 20 9.07 -26.90 -16.74
N ALA A 21 9.29 -26.34 -17.92
CA ALA A 21 8.52 -25.21 -18.45
C ALA A 21 7.01 -25.49 -18.44
N ALA A 22 6.36 -25.19 -17.32
CA ALA A 22 4.93 -25.08 -17.25
C ALA A 22 4.60 -23.92 -18.18
N VAL A 23 3.90 -24.21 -19.28
CA VAL A 23 3.40 -23.17 -20.17
C VAL A 23 2.30 -22.46 -19.40
N ILE A 24 2.68 -21.44 -18.63
CA ILE A 24 1.74 -20.56 -17.94
C ILE A 24 0.95 -19.82 -19.02
N SER A 25 -0.33 -20.10 -19.11
CA SER A 25 -1.22 -19.62 -20.17
C SER A 25 -2.18 -18.53 -19.70
N ASN A 26 -2.38 -18.40 -18.39
CA ASN A 26 -3.27 -17.42 -17.78
C ASN A 26 -2.82 -17.03 -16.36
N ILE A 27 -3.48 -16.03 -15.78
CA ILE A 27 -3.14 -15.48 -14.45
C ILE A 27 -3.38 -16.49 -13.32
N SER A 28 -4.37 -17.38 -13.43
CA SER A 28 -4.64 -18.40 -12.41
C SER A 28 -3.48 -19.39 -12.32
N GLU A 29 -2.97 -19.84 -13.45
CA GLU A 29 -1.79 -20.73 -13.49
C GLU A 29 -0.53 -20.03 -12.98
N LEU A 30 -0.42 -18.71 -13.18
CA LEU A 30 0.66 -17.91 -12.62
C LEU A 30 0.55 -17.84 -11.09
N ASP A 31 -0.65 -17.62 -10.57
CA ASP A 31 -0.93 -17.59 -9.13
C ASP A 31 -0.66 -18.96 -8.50
N ASP A 32 -1.12 -20.05 -9.12
CA ASP A 32 -0.89 -21.44 -8.68
C ASP A 32 0.60 -21.83 -8.68
N ALA A 33 1.38 -21.31 -9.64
CA ALA A 33 2.82 -21.57 -9.74
C ALA A 33 3.66 -20.66 -8.83
N SER A 34 3.07 -19.61 -8.28
CA SER A 34 3.79 -18.66 -7.44
C SER A 34 4.13 -19.28 -6.08
N VAL A 35 5.29 -18.90 -5.54
CA VAL A 35 5.68 -19.27 -4.16
C VAL A 35 5.45 -18.13 -3.17
N PHE A 36 5.10 -16.94 -3.68
CA PHE A 36 5.00 -15.73 -2.89
C PHE A 36 4.21 -14.64 -3.62
N HIS A 37 3.29 -13.99 -2.90
CA HIS A 37 2.53 -12.84 -3.39
C HIS A 37 2.77 -11.62 -2.51
N PHE A 38 2.89 -10.46 -3.13
CA PHE A 38 2.77 -9.17 -2.47
C PHE A 38 2.09 -8.18 -3.40
N SER A 39 1.53 -7.14 -2.81
CA SER A 39 0.81 -6.10 -3.55
C SER A 39 1.52 -4.76 -3.45
N ILE A 40 1.41 -3.97 -4.52
CA ILE A 40 1.85 -2.57 -4.55
C ILE A 40 0.62 -1.69 -4.81
N MET A 41 0.46 -0.63 -4.03
CA MET A 41 -0.58 0.38 -4.25
C MET A 41 0.00 1.79 -4.10
N SER A 42 -0.65 2.77 -4.73
CA SER A 42 -0.26 4.17 -4.65
C SER A 42 -1.47 5.08 -4.70
N ASP A 43 -1.26 6.31 -4.24
CA ASP A 43 -2.05 7.49 -4.55
C ASP A 43 -3.54 7.38 -4.15
N ASN A 44 -3.96 6.55 -3.20
CA ASN A 44 -5.39 6.46 -2.87
C ASN A 44 -6.00 7.78 -2.32
N LYS A 45 -5.18 8.83 -2.09
CA LYS A 45 -5.57 10.20 -1.71
C LYS A 45 -6.57 10.22 -0.54
N GLY A 46 -6.35 9.36 0.45
CA GLY A 46 -7.18 9.25 1.65
C GLY A 46 -8.46 8.43 1.49
N ASN A 47 -8.75 7.88 0.30
CA ASN A 47 -9.88 6.97 0.14
C ASN A 47 -9.64 5.67 0.91
N ALA A 48 -10.66 5.19 1.62
CA ALA A 48 -10.73 3.85 2.20
C ALA A 48 -11.83 3.01 1.51
N THR A 49 -12.25 1.90 2.12
CA THR A 49 -13.13 0.90 1.50
C THR A 49 -14.58 1.36 1.29
N GLU A 50 -14.96 2.53 1.80
CA GLU A 50 -16.19 3.23 1.40
C GLU A 50 -16.14 3.74 -0.05
N ASN A 51 -14.94 3.92 -0.60
CA ASN A 51 -14.74 4.20 -2.02
C ASN A 51 -14.68 2.87 -2.81
N SER A 52 -15.45 2.76 -3.89
CA SER A 52 -15.55 1.52 -4.68
C SER A 52 -14.23 1.04 -5.30
N HIS A 53 -13.31 1.96 -5.63
CA HIS A 53 -12.00 1.59 -6.16
C HIS A 53 -11.12 0.99 -5.07
N MET A 54 -11.10 1.60 -3.89
CA MET A 54 -10.33 1.08 -2.75
C MET A 54 -10.96 -0.19 -2.17
N GLN A 55 -12.28 -0.33 -2.18
CA GLN A 55 -12.96 -1.58 -1.86
C GLN A 55 -12.50 -2.73 -2.78
N LYS A 56 -12.42 -2.46 -4.09
CA LYS A 56 -11.95 -3.42 -5.08
C LYS A 56 -10.47 -3.75 -4.89
N CYS A 57 -9.64 -2.75 -4.61
CA CYS A 57 -8.22 -2.91 -4.30
C CYS A 57 -8.03 -3.79 -3.05
N ASP A 58 -8.71 -3.47 -1.93
CA ASP A 58 -8.69 -4.26 -0.70
C ASP A 58 -9.09 -5.72 -0.95
N SER A 59 -10.18 -5.92 -1.71
CA SER A 59 -10.67 -7.25 -2.05
C SER A 59 -9.63 -8.06 -2.83
N TRP A 60 -9.01 -7.47 -3.86
CA TRP A 60 -7.97 -8.12 -4.67
C TRP A 60 -6.71 -8.45 -3.86
N ILE A 61 -6.26 -7.52 -3.03
CA ILE A 61 -5.09 -7.72 -2.17
C ILE A 61 -5.35 -8.90 -1.22
N LYS A 62 -6.48 -8.89 -0.52
CA LYS A 62 -6.82 -9.96 0.44
C LYS A 62 -7.09 -11.30 -0.25
N SER A 63 -7.72 -11.31 -1.42
CA SER A 63 -8.01 -12.55 -2.15
C SER A 63 -6.77 -13.17 -2.79
N SER A 64 -5.76 -12.37 -3.14
CA SER A 64 -4.50 -12.86 -3.73
C SER A 64 -3.60 -13.63 -2.76
N GLY A 65 -3.92 -13.66 -1.46
CA GLY A 65 -3.02 -14.22 -0.45
C GLY A 65 -1.73 -13.40 -0.29
N SER A 66 -1.73 -12.12 -0.66
CA SER A 66 -0.57 -11.22 -0.51
C SER A 66 -0.05 -11.21 0.93
N ALA A 67 1.24 -11.50 1.08
CA ALA A 67 1.90 -11.53 2.39
C ALA A 67 2.00 -10.13 3.02
N PHE A 68 2.14 -9.10 2.20
CA PHE A 68 2.15 -7.69 2.58
C PHE A 68 1.82 -6.77 1.41
N VAL A 69 1.64 -5.48 1.74
CA VAL A 69 1.37 -4.40 0.79
C VAL A 69 2.45 -3.32 0.92
N ILE A 70 3.05 -2.93 -0.18
CA ILE A 70 3.93 -1.75 -0.28
C ILE A 70 3.08 -0.56 -0.76
N GLY A 71 3.06 0.51 0.03
CA GLY A 71 2.51 1.79 -0.39
C GLY A 71 3.58 2.62 -1.08
N VAL A 72 3.27 3.25 -2.22
CA VAL A 72 4.23 4.10 -2.97
C VAL A 72 4.03 5.60 -2.69
N GLY A 73 3.11 5.94 -1.78
CA GLY A 73 2.86 7.29 -1.30
C GLY A 73 1.50 7.84 -1.74
N ASP A 74 1.22 9.07 -1.33
CA ASP A 74 -0.01 9.80 -1.65
C ASP A 74 -1.29 9.11 -1.17
N HIS A 75 -1.18 8.54 0.02
CA HIS A 75 -2.19 7.79 0.74
C HIS A 75 -3.16 8.65 1.56
N THR A 76 -2.82 9.91 1.83
CA THR A 76 -3.60 10.81 2.70
C THR A 76 -4.39 11.88 1.96
N VAL A 77 -5.43 12.41 2.61
CA VAL A 77 -6.16 13.62 2.19
C VAL A 77 -5.29 14.84 2.48
N THR A 78 -5.05 15.68 1.47
CA THR A 78 -4.14 16.84 1.53
C THR A 78 -4.72 18.07 2.23
N THR A 79 -5.97 18.03 2.66
CA THR A 79 -6.63 19.09 3.41
C THR A 79 -6.68 18.72 4.89
N SER A 80 -6.61 19.72 5.77
CA SER A 80 -6.49 19.61 7.24
C SER A 80 -7.67 18.95 7.96
N SER A 81 -8.42 18.07 7.31
CA SER A 81 -9.51 17.33 7.93
C SER A 81 -8.95 16.35 8.94
N THR A 82 -9.37 16.51 10.19
CA THR A 82 -9.14 15.61 11.32
C THR A 82 -9.65 14.18 11.10
N SER A 83 -10.28 13.89 9.95
CA SER A 83 -10.80 12.58 9.57
C SER A 83 -10.31 12.19 8.17
N ASP A 84 -9.14 11.57 8.09
CA ASP A 84 -8.70 10.84 6.90
C ASP A 84 -9.25 9.39 6.99
N PRO A 85 -10.16 8.99 6.09
CA PRO A 85 -10.75 7.65 6.12
C PRO A 85 -9.72 6.53 5.98
N PHE A 86 -8.69 6.72 5.14
CA PHE A 86 -7.62 5.75 4.95
C PHE A 86 -6.80 5.54 6.22
N LEU A 87 -6.45 6.62 6.93
CA LEU A 87 -5.75 6.52 8.21
C LEU A 87 -6.56 5.75 9.26
N SER A 88 -7.89 5.96 9.30
CA SER A 88 -8.77 5.19 10.17
C SER A 88 -8.82 3.71 9.75
N PHE A 89 -8.95 3.46 8.46
CA PHE A 89 -9.01 2.12 7.90
C PHE A 89 -7.75 1.29 8.20
N ILE A 90 -6.55 1.80 7.88
CA ILE A 90 -5.30 1.06 8.11
C ILE A 90 -5.00 0.86 9.60
N LYS A 91 -5.53 1.71 10.48
CA LYS A 91 -5.37 1.57 11.93
C LYS A 91 -6.26 0.48 12.52
N ASN A 92 -7.45 0.27 11.93
CA ASN A 92 -8.49 -0.59 12.48
C ASN A 92 -8.61 -1.95 11.80
N ASP A 93 -8.22 -2.07 10.53
CA ASP A 93 -8.20 -3.35 9.81
C ASP A 93 -6.94 -4.15 10.17
N SER A 94 -7.10 -5.38 10.68
CA SER A 94 -6.00 -6.20 11.19
C SER A 94 -4.93 -6.53 10.14
N PHE A 95 -5.34 -6.73 8.88
CA PHE A 95 -4.42 -6.99 7.78
C PHE A 95 -3.62 -5.73 7.49
N TRP A 96 -4.27 -4.61 7.17
CA TRP A 96 -3.58 -3.37 6.82
C TRP A 96 -2.70 -2.87 7.96
N LYS A 97 -3.20 -2.92 9.18
CA LYS A 97 -2.47 -2.48 10.37
C LYS A 97 -1.15 -3.21 10.53
N THR A 98 -1.06 -4.50 10.17
CA THR A 98 0.15 -5.31 10.40
C THR A 98 0.96 -5.62 9.13
N LYS A 99 0.35 -5.51 7.96
CA LYS A 99 0.90 -5.93 6.67
C LYS A 99 1.11 -4.80 5.66
N PHE A 100 0.75 -3.57 6.01
CA PHE A 100 1.05 -2.40 5.17
C PHE A 100 2.41 -1.79 5.52
N TYR A 101 3.18 -1.46 4.48
CA TYR A 101 4.49 -0.80 4.53
C TYR A 101 4.42 0.47 3.68
N PRO A 102 4.01 1.60 4.27
CA PRO A 102 3.78 2.83 3.52
C PRO A 102 5.10 3.47 3.07
N GLY A 103 5.12 3.95 1.83
CA GLY A 103 6.05 4.96 1.34
C GLY A 103 5.53 6.35 1.65
N ILE A 104 6.45 7.32 1.71
CA ILE A 104 6.13 8.73 1.98
C ILE A 104 6.36 9.53 0.69
N ALA A 105 5.31 10.15 0.18
CA ALA A 105 5.36 11.13 -0.92
C ALA A 105 5.04 12.54 -0.42
N ASP A 106 4.91 13.49 -1.35
CA ASP A 106 4.61 14.88 -1.06
C ASP A 106 3.19 15.09 -0.51
N GLY A 107 2.23 14.23 -0.83
CA GLY A 107 0.90 14.24 -0.22
C GLY A 107 0.94 14.00 1.29
N GLU A 108 1.73 13.04 1.77
CA GLU A 108 1.92 12.83 3.22
C GLU A 108 2.59 14.05 3.87
N ASN A 109 3.60 14.64 3.22
CA ASN A 109 4.25 15.84 3.73
C ASN A 109 3.27 17.02 3.83
N GLN A 110 2.39 17.17 2.84
CA GLN A 110 1.33 18.18 2.89
C GLN A 110 0.33 17.92 4.02
N SER A 111 -0.17 16.69 4.16
CA SER A 111 -1.16 16.34 5.18
C SER A 111 -0.61 16.51 6.60
N PHE A 112 0.63 16.11 6.85
CA PHE A 112 1.22 16.10 8.20
C PHE A 112 2.09 17.33 8.53
N GLY A 113 2.51 18.08 7.51
CA GLY A 113 3.42 19.22 7.60
C GLY A 113 2.88 20.52 7.03
N GLY A 114 1.64 20.53 6.49
CA GLY A 114 0.96 21.72 5.96
C GLY A 114 1.43 22.18 4.58
N SER A 115 2.46 21.54 4.02
CA SER A 115 3.02 21.88 2.70
C SER A 115 3.75 20.67 2.10
N GLN A 116 3.63 20.48 0.79
CA GLN A 116 4.37 19.47 0.03
C GLN A 116 5.90 19.63 0.17
N ALA A 117 6.37 20.86 0.41
CA ALA A 117 7.78 21.16 0.58
C ALA A 117 8.32 20.85 2.00
N ASN A 118 7.49 20.42 2.93
CA ASN A 118 7.91 20.08 4.29
C ASN A 118 8.45 18.64 4.35
N TRP A 119 9.57 18.42 3.65
CA TRP A 119 10.18 17.10 3.49
C TRP A 119 10.42 16.42 4.84
N GLY A 120 10.04 15.16 4.93
CA GLY A 120 10.20 14.34 6.13
C GLY A 120 9.04 14.46 7.11
N SER A 121 8.12 15.42 6.98
CA SER A 121 6.96 15.52 7.88
C SER A 121 5.95 14.38 7.71
N GLY A 122 5.94 13.72 6.55
CA GLY A 122 5.07 12.59 6.26
C GLY A 122 5.34 11.32 7.08
N TYR A 123 6.48 11.21 7.76
CA TYR A 123 6.83 10.06 8.63
C TYR A 123 5.77 9.74 9.70
N LYS A 124 4.90 10.70 10.04
CA LYS A 124 3.80 10.50 10.98
C LYS A 124 2.79 9.44 10.50
N LEU A 125 2.74 9.14 9.19
CA LEU A 125 1.95 8.02 8.65
C LEU A 125 2.32 6.68 9.33
N PHE A 126 3.58 6.48 9.70
CA PHE A 126 4.04 5.26 10.37
C PHE A 126 3.37 5.01 11.73
N ASN A 127 2.78 6.03 12.35
CA ASN A 127 2.05 5.89 13.62
C ASN A 127 0.65 5.25 13.46
N TYR A 128 0.18 5.07 12.23
CA TYR A 128 -1.15 4.52 11.93
C TYR A 128 -1.12 3.02 11.62
N VAL A 129 0.07 2.44 11.45
CA VAL A 129 0.27 0.99 11.32
C VAL A 129 0.93 0.44 12.58
N ASP A 130 0.71 -0.84 12.88
CA ASP A 130 1.09 -1.44 14.16
C ASP A 130 2.61 -1.45 14.36
N ASN A 131 3.05 -0.79 15.44
CA ASN A 131 4.41 -0.76 15.94
C ASN A 131 5.49 -0.68 14.84
N PHE A 132 5.31 0.19 13.84
CA PHE A 132 6.11 0.15 12.61
C PHE A 132 7.62 0.14 12.86
N TYR A 133 8.09 1.02 13.75
CA TYR A 133 9.50 1.12 14.14
C TYR A 133 10.03 -0.06 14.95
N GLY A 134 9.15 -0.80 15.63
CA GLY A 134 9.49 -1.96 16.44
C GLY A 134 9.25 -3.29 15.73
N ARG A 135 8.83 -3.29 14.46
CA ARG A 135 8.68 -4.53 13.68
C ARG A 135 10.04 -5.17 13.48
N SER A 136 10.16 -6.46 13.81
CA SER A 136 11.41 -7.21 13.67
C SER A 136 11.91 -7.33 12.23
N ASN A 137 11.02 -7.15 11.26
CA ASN A 137 11.31 -7.19 9.83
C ASN A 137 11.40 -5.80 9.18
N VAL A 138 11.49 -4.73 9.97
CA VAL A 138 11.76 -3.37 9.48
C VAL A 138 13.08 -2.89 10.06
N GLN A 139 13.95 -2.37 9.19
CA GLN A 139 15.21 -1.76 9.59
C GLN A 139 15.26 -0.32 9.08
N PHE A 140 15.59 0.60 9.97
CA PHE A 140 15.80 1.99 9.62
C PHE A 140 17.29 2.23 9.45
N ARG A 141 17.66 2.95 8.39
CA ARG A 141 19.02 3.46 8.28
C ARG A 141 19.21 4.48 9.43
N PRO A 142 20.26 4.33 10.26
CA PRO A 142 20.60 5.35 11.23
C PRO A 142 20.79 6.72 10.54
N PRO A 143 20.47 7.82 11.25
CA PRO A 143 20.71 9.17 10.73
C PRO A 143 22.18 9.41 10.35
#